data_AF-A0A2E5HKI6-F1
#
_entry.id   AF-A0A2E5HKI6-F1
#
_cell.length_a   1.000
_cell.length_b   1.000
_cell.length_c   1.000
_cell.angle_alpha   90.00
_cell.angle_beta   90.00
_cell.angle_gamma   90.00
#
_symmetry.space_group_name_H-M   'P 1'
#
loop_
_entity.id
_entity.type
_entity.pdbx_description
1 polymer ?
#
loop_
_entity_poly.entity_id
_entity_poly.type
_entity_poly.pdbx_seq_one_letter_code
_entity_poly.pdbx_strand_id
1 'polypeptide(L)'
;MNTHTIMSWSSALLIAVASLSFAGCDNASGERAETHAEKALESAERSVEKETNEASREIKQEKREFKRASRARLNAIDRELERLDQKMEKAGAEAAAEFEEEMRELNAERREIDRELEQFDDSTERAWSDVKTGINKALDDLETSLDRAEDRYDSEG
;
A
#
# COMPACT_ATOMS: atom_id res chain seq x y z
N MET A 1 21.02 15.11 38.65
CA MET A 1 20.70 16.25 37.75
C MET A 1 19.23 16.08 37.38
N ASN A 2 18.32 17.03 37.62
CA ASN A 2 18.28 18.46 37.24
C ASN A 2 18.08 18.63 35.72
N THR A 3 17.11 19.38 35.18
CA THR A 3 15.88 20.06 35.70
C THR A 3 15.03 20.46 34.47
N HIS A 4 13.72 20.76 34.47
CA HIS A 4 12.68 20.94 35.50
C HIS A 4 11.58 19.84 35.31
N THR A 5 10.32 19.79 35.78
CA THR A 5 9.35 20.67 36.49
C THR A 5 8.72 21.86 35.74
N ILE A 6 7.54 22.34 36.22
CA ILE A 6 6.67 23.40 35.65
C ILE A 6 5.93 22.93 34.36
N MET A 7 4.60 23.01 34.21
CA MET A 7 3.54 23.57 35.06
C MET A 7 2.66 22.49 35.70
N SER A 8 2.49 22.54 37.02
CA SER A 8 1.43 21.81 37.75
C SER A 8 0.72 22.82 38.65
N TRP A 9 -0.31 23.44 38.07
CA TRP A 9 -1.19 24.49 38.58
C TRP A 9 -2.52 24.32 37.84
N SER A 10 -3.73 24.38 38.41
CA SER A 10 -4.26 24.30 39.79
C SER A 10 -5.72 23.83 39.61
N SER A 11 -6.47 23.18 40.50
CA SER A 11 -6.49 23.07 41.97
C SER A 11 -7.21 21.75 42.35
N ALA A 12 -7.36 21.45 43.63
CA ALA A 12 -8.22 20.34 44.07
C ALA A 12 -9.70 20.61 43.71
N LEU A 13 -10.29 19.78 42.84
CA LEU A 13 -11.73 19.71 42.68
C LEU A 13 -12.30 18.77 43.75
N LEU A 14 -12.80 19.35 44.85
CA LEU A 14 -13.50 18.60 45.89
C LEU A 14 -14.73 17.93 45.30
N ILE A 15 -14.88 16.61 45.51
CA ILE A 15 -16.11 15.89 45.17
C ILE A 15 -17.18 16.24 46.21
N ALA A 16 -17.78 17.41 46.04
CA ALA A 16 -19.02 17.78 46.70
C ALA A 16 -20.15 16.95 46.09
N VAL A 17 -20.43 15.77 46.66
CA VAL A 17 -21.66 15.03 46.38
C VAL A 17 -22.82 15.84 46.94
N ALA A 18 -23.35 16.72 46.09
CA ALA A 18 -24.44 17.63 46.42
C ALA A 18 -25.76 16.85 46.48
N SER A 19 -26.01 16.20 47.62
CA SER A 19 -27.30 15.61 47.98
C SER A 19 -28.36 16.70 48.17
N LEU A 20 -28.80 17.34 47.08
CA LEU A 20 -29.92 18.26 47.08
C LEU A 20 -31.22 17.50 46.85
N SER A 21 -32.18 17.74 47.74
CA SER A 21 -33.48 17.08 47.76
C SER A 21 -34.33 17.40 46.54
N PHE A 22 -35.20 16.45 46.19
CA PHE A 22 -36.23 16.59 45.17
C PHE A 22 -37.26 17.68 45.55
N ALA A 23 -37.04 18.91 45.09
CA ALA A 23 -37.99 20.02 45.08
C ALA A 23 -37.78 20.78 43.77
N GLY A 24 -38.72 20.62 42.82
CA GLY A 24 -38.49 20.99 41.43
C GLY A 24 -38.69 22.47 41.09
N CYS A 25 -38.18 22.84 39.92
CA CYS A 25 -38.64 23.98 39.13
C CYS A 25 -38.86 23.52 37.68
N ASP A 26 -39.75 24.22 36.99
CA ASP A 26 -40.19 23.89 35.64
C ASP A 26 -39.25 24.46 34.55
N ASN A 27 -39.33 23.86 33.35
CA ASN A 27 -38.99 24.44 32.04
C ASN A 27 -37.50 24.56 31.57
N ALA A 28 -37.31 24.29 30.27
CA ALA A 28 -36.26 24.76 29.36
C ALA A 28 -34.76 24.59 29.72
N SER A 29 -34.24 23.36 29.74
CA SER A 29 -32.77 23.12 29.75
C SER A 29 -32.22 21.96 28.90
N GLY A 30 -33.00 20.90 28.62
CA GLY A 30 -32.51 19.67 27.96
C GLY A 30 -31.87 19.90 26.58
N GLU A 31 -32.58 20.57 25.67
CA GLU A 31 -32.19 20.73 24.25
C GLU A 31 -30.78 21.34 24.04
N ARG A 32 -30.27 22.14 24.98
CA ARG A 32 -28.93 22.74 24.87
C ARG A 32 -27.80 21.80 25.28
N ALA A 33 -28.06 20.79 26.10
CA ALA A 33 -27.04 19.81 26.45
C ALA A 33 -26.80 18.85 25.27
N GLU A 34 -27.89 18.35 24.68
CA GLU A 34 -27.86 17.41 23.56
C GLU A 34 -27.28 18.06 22.29
N THR A 35 -27.76 19.24 21.89
CA THR A 35 -27.25 19.93 20.69
C THR A 35 -25.79 20.43 20.80
N HIS A 36 -25.20 20.47 22.00
CA HIS A 36 -23.76 20.68 22.18
C HIS A 36 -22.96 19.37 22.14
N ALA A 37 -23.53 18.25 22.60
CA ALA A 37 -22.92 16.93 22.47
C ALA A 37 -22.91 16.44 21.01
N GLU A 38 -24.01 16.60 20.27
CA GLU A 38 -24.08 16.30 18.83
C GLU A 38 -23.02 17.07 18.05
N LYS A 39 -22.90 18.39 18.24
CA LYS A 39 -21.89 19.21 17.55
C LYS A 39 -20.46 18.84 17.93
N ALA A 40 -20.23 18.32 19.14
CA ALA A 40 -18.92 17.80 19.53
C ALA A 40 -18.59 16.49 18.79
N LEU A 41 -19.56 15.56 18.65
CA LEU A 41 -19.42 14.38 17.79
C LEU A 41 -19.22 14.78 16.33
N GLU A 42 -20.10 15.60 15.76
CA GLU A 42 -20.08 16.03 14.35
C GLU A 42 -18.75 16.73 13.98
N SER A 43 -18.14 17.46 14.93
CA SER A 43 -16.82 18.08 14.77
C SER A 43 -15.67 17.07 14.89
N ALA A 44 -15.79 16.08 15.78
CA ALA A 44 -14.82 15.00 15.91
C ALA A 44 -14.85 14.08 14.67
N GLU A 45 -16.04 13.67 14.22
CA GLU A 45 -16.27 12.90 13.01
C GLU A 45 -15.70 13.59 11.78
N ARG A 46 -15.94 14.90 11.59
CA ARG A 46 -15.32 15.66 10.48
C ARG A 46 -13.80 15.75 10.57
N SER A 47 -13.24 15.79 11.76
CA SER A 47 -11.79 15.85 11.95
C SER A 47 -11.14 14.50 11.60
N VAL A 48 -11.72 13.41 12.13
CA VAL A 48 -11.35 12.02 11.78
C VAL A 48 -11.54 11.77 10.28
N GLU A 49 -12.66 12.18 9.69
CA GLU A 49 -12.94 12.04 8.26
C GLU A 49 -11.90 12.78 7.40
N LYS A 50 -11.48 13.99 7.79
CA LYS A 50 -10.43 14.73 7.07
C LYS A 50 -9.09 14.02 7.13
N GLU A 51 -8.60 13.71 8.32
CA GLU A 51 -7.29 13.08 8.52
C GLU A 51 -7.24 11.69 7.83
N THR A 52 -8.32 10.91 7.94
CA THR A 52 -8.47 9.62 7.24
C THR A 52 -8.51 9.80 5.72
N ASN A 53 -9.23 10.80 5.19
CA ASN A 53 -9.27 11.05 3.75
C ASN A 53 -7.94 11.56 3.20
N GLU A 54 -7.16 12.32 3.97
CA GLU A 54 -5.87 12.86 3.53
C GLU A 54 -4.81 11.76 3.51
N ALA A 55 -4.65 10.99 4.60
CA ALA A 55 -3.78 9.81 4.62
C ALA A 55 -4.16 8.78 3.54
N SER A 56 -5.46 8.53 3.35
CA SER A 56 -5.93 7.58 2.34
C SER A 56 -5.71 8.09 0.90
N ARG A 57 -5.63 9.40 0.64
CA ARG A 57 -5.26 9.95 -0.68
C ARG A 57 -3.78 9.71 -0.98
N GLU A 58 -2.91 9.91 0.01
CA GLU A 58 -1.46 9.71 -0.12
C GLU A 58 -1.14 8.23 -0.39
N ILE A 59 -1.67 7.30 0.41
CA ILE A 59 -1.48 5.85 0.19
C ILE A 59 -2.03 5.42 -1.17
N LYS A 60 -3.21 5.92 -1.57
CA LYS A 60 -3.77 5.67 -2.92
C LYS A 60 -2.91 6.28 -4.03
N GLN A 61 -2.15 7.34 -3.79
CA GLN A 61 -1.21 7.90 -4.76
C GLN A 61 0.05 7.03 -4.88
N GLU A 62 0.69 6.69 -3.76
CA GLU A 62 1.88 5.83 -3.78
C GLU A 62 1.57 4.48 -4.44
N LYS A 63 0.41 3.87 -4.14
CA LYS A 63 -0.08 2.67 -4.83
C LYS A 63 -0.11 2.82 -6.35
N ARG A 64 -0.70 3.90 -6.88
CA ARG A 64 -0.79 4.15 -8.32
C ARG A 64 0.59 4.38 -8.95
N GLU A 65 1.48 5.06 -8.25
CA GLU A 65 2.84 5.33 -8.71
C GLU A 65 3.68 4.06 -8.74
N PHE A 66 3.58 3.21 -7.72
CA PHE A 66 4.18 1.87 -7.69
C PHE A 66 3.65 0.99 -8.83
N LYS A 67 2.32 0.80 -8.93
CA LYS A 67 1.70 -0.01 -9.99
C LYS A 67 2.07 0.47 -11.40
N ARG A 68 2.26 1.78 -11.60
CA ARG A 68 2.80 2.37 -12.85
C ARG A 68 4.28 2.03 -13.06
N ALA A 69 5.12 2.10 -12.03
CA ALA A 69 6.55 1.79 -12.13
C ALA A 69 6.79 0.30 -12.42
N SER A 70 6.13 -0.60 -11.68
CA SER A 70 6.22 -2.04 -11.89
C SER A 70 5.70 -2.48 -13.27
N ARG A 71 4.63 -1.84 -13.78
CA ARG A 71 4.18 -2.04 -15.17
C ARG A 71 5.17 -1.51 -16.21
N ALA A 72 5.96 -0.47 -15.90
CA ALA A 72 7.02 -0.02 -16.79
C ALA A 72 8.20 -1.01 -16.83
N ARG A 73 8.50 -1.71 -15.73
CA ARG A 73 9.45 -2.83 -15.67
C ARG A 73 8.96 -4.05 -16.46
N LEU A 74 7.73 -4.54 -16.20
CA LEU A 74 7.13 -5.62 -17.00
C LEU A 74 7.13 -5.31 -18.50
N ASN A 75 6.74 -4.10 -18.90
CA ASN A 75 6.76 -3.71 -20.31
C ASN A 75 8.18 -3.67 -20.92
N ALA A 76 9.26 -3.63 -20.13
CA ALA A 76 10.64 -3.75 -20.61
C ALA A 76 11.02 -5.21 -20.81
N ILE A 77 10.83 -6.02 -19.77
CA ILE A 77 10.98 -7.49 -19.77
C ILE A 77 10.23 -8.10 -20.97
N ASP A 78 9.00 -7.64 -21.26
CA ASP A 78 8.21 -8.08 -22.42
C ASP A 78 8.92 -7.87 -23.77
N ARG A 79 9.63 -6.75 -23.94
CA ARG A 79 10.39 -6.45 -25.18
C ARG A 79 11.71 -7.21 -25.24
N GLU A 80 12.33 -7.44 -24.10
CA GLU A 80 13.57 -8.22 -24.01
C GLU A 80 13.29 -9.72 -24.27
N LEU A 81 12.17 -10.25 -23.79
CA LEU A 81 11.61 -11.57 -24.14
C LEU A 81 11.24 -11.66 -25.63
N GLU A 82 10.47 -10.72 -26.18
CA GLU A 82 10.11 -10.70 -27.61
C GLU A 82 11.37 -10.72 -28.50
N ARG A 83 12.41 -9.99 -28.11
CA ARG A 83 13.69 -9.93 -28.82
C ARG A 83 14.51 -11.22 -28.65
N LEU A 84 14.44 -11.91 -27.51
CA LEU A 84 15.11 -13.21 -27.29
C LEU A 84 14.41 -14.33 -28.08
N ASP A 85 13.07 -14.34 -28.10
CA ASP A 85 12.25 -15.19 -28.97
C ASP A 85 12.64 -15.00 -30.45
N GLN A 86 12.71 -13.74 -30.89
CA GLN A 86 13.19 -13.38 -32.22
C GLN A 86 14.68 -13.71 -32.47
N LYS A 87 15.54 -13.87 -31.45
CA LYS A 87 16.90 -14.41 -31.63
C LYS A 87 16.80 -15.92 -31.92
N MET A 88 16.10 -16.67 -31.07
CA MET A 88 15.90 -18.12 -31.18
C MET A 88 15.28 -18.55 -32.52
N GLU A 89 14.24 -17.86 -33.01
CA GLU A 89 13.65 -18.13 -34.33
C GLU A 89 14.68 -18.09 -35.48
N LYS A 90 15.76 -17.30 -35.34
CA LYS A 90 16.81 -17.13 -36.36
C LYS A 90 17.95 -18.15 -36.21
N ALA A 91 18.17 -18.71 -35.01
CA ALA A 91 19.17 -19.76 -34.77
C ALA A 91 18.76 -21.11 -35.40
N GLY A 92 17.45 -21.35 -35.51
CA GLY A 92 16.89 -22.58 -36.08
C GLY A 92 16.40 -23.57 -35.03
N ALA A 93 15.73 -24.62 -35.49
CA ALA A 93 14.85 -25.45 -34.67
C ALA A 93 15.54 -26.28 -33.57
N GLU A 94 16.86 -26.50 -33.64
CA GLU A 94 17.61 -27.26 -32.64
C GLU A 94 17.94 -26.37 -31.43
N ALA A 95 18.65 -25.25 -31.65
CA ALA A 95 18.90 -24.24 -30.61
C ALA A 95 17.59 -23.64 -30.02
N ALA A 96 16.57 -23.43 -30.85
CA ALA A 96 15.27 -22.95 -30.37
C ALA A 96 14.57 -23.93 -29.42
N ALA A 97 14.83 -25.24 -29.54
CA ALA A 97 14.27 -26.25 -28.65
C ALA A 97 15.00 -26.32 -27.30
N GLU A 98 16.29 -26.02 -27.26
CA GLU A 98 17.10 -25.99 -26.03
C GLU A 98 16.68 -24.84 -25.09
N PHE A 99 16.39 -23.66 -25.65
CA PHE A 99 15.91 -22.50 -24.89
C PHE A 99 14.38 -22.43 -24.70
N GLU A 100 13.60 -23.35 -25.29
CA GLU A 100 12.13 -23.31 -25.19
C GLU A 100 11.62 -23.47 -23.75
N GLU A 101 12.34 -24.23 -22.91
CA GLU A 101 11.96 -24.43 -21.50
C GLU A 101 12.15 -23.15 -20.67
N GLU A 102 13.32 -22.52 -20.76
CA GLU A 102 13.61 -21.25 -20.08
C GLU A 102 12.67 -20.13 -20.54
N MET A 103 12.36 -20.05 -21.84
CA MET A 103 11.36 -19.10 -22.35
C MET A 103 9.96 -19.35 -21.79
N ARG A 104 9.55 -20.61 -21.54
CA ARG A 104 8.26 -20.93 -20.89
C ARG A 104 8.25 -20.52 -19.41
N GLU A 105 9.37 -20.69 -18.70
CA GLU A 105 9.53 -20.33 -17.28
C GLU A 105 9.53 -18.81 -17.08
N LEU A 106 10.35 -18.06 -17.81
CA LEU A 106 10.39 -16.58 -17.78
C LEU A 106 9.00 -15.98 -18.09
N ASN A 107 8.30 -16.54 -19.08
CA ASN A 107 6.93 -16.15 -19.39
C ASN A 107 5.93 -16.52 -18.26
N ALA A 108 6.18 -17.57 -17.48
CA ALA A 108 5.34 -17.94 -16.34
C ALA A 108 5.50 -16.93 -15.19
N GLU A 109 6.75 -16.62 -14.80
CA GLU A 109 7.08 -15.59 -13.80
C GLU A 109 6.49 -14.23 -14.19
N ARG A 110 6.70 -13.79 -15.44
CA ARG A 110 6.10 -12.56 -16.00
C ARG A 110 4.58 -12.50 -15.84
N ARG A 111 3.88 -13.63 -16.03
CA ARG A 111 2.42 -13.74 -15.90
C ARG A 111 1.96 -13.82 -14.45
N GLU A 112 2.81 -14.23 -13.51
CA GLU A 112 2.50 -14.21 -12.08
C GLU A 112 2.55 -12.78 -11.53
N ILE A 113 3.63 -12.04 -11.82
CA ILE A 113 3.81 -10.65 -11.40
C ILE A 113 2.68 -9.74 -11.92
N ASP A 114 2.21 -9.95 -13.15
CA ASP A 114 1.10 -9.14 -13.71
C ASP A 114 -0.22 -9.40 -12.95
N ARG A 115 -0.50 -10.65 -12.54
CA ARG A 115 -1.65 -10.98 -11.68
C ARG A 115 -1.52 -10.38 -10.28
N GLU A 116 -0.31 -10.36 -9.71
CA GLU A 116 -0.08 -9.65 -8.44
C GLU A 116 -0.33 -8.15 -8.59
N LEU A 117 0.13 -7.55 -9.69
CA LEU A 117 -0.11 -6.14 -10.00
C LEU A 117 -1.57 -5.82 -10.29
N GLU A 118 -2.36 -6.74 -10.85
CA GLU A 118 -3.80 -6.59 -10.95
C GLU A 118 -4.44 -6.53 -9.55
N GLN A 119 -4.19 -7.52 -8.70
CA GLN A 119 -4.73 -7.64 -7.34
C GLN A 119 -4.19 -6.60 -6.34
N PHE A 120 -3.07 -5.94 -6.66
CA PHE A 120 -2.39 -4.99 -5.77
C PHE A 120 -3.28 -3.84 -5.25
N ASP A 121 -4.26 -3.39 -6.04
CA ASP A 121 -5.13 -2.28 -5.64
C ASP A 121 -6.03 -2.64 -4.43
N ASP A 122 -6.47 -3.89 -4.34
CA ASP A 122 -7.38 -4.40 -3.28
C ASP A 122 -6.68 -4.62 -1.93
N SER A 123 -5.34 -4.61 -1.89
CA SER A 123 -4.58 -4.84 -0.65
C SER A 123 -4.81 -3.74 0.41
N THR A 124 -4.92 -4.13 1.69
CA THR A 124 -5.12 -3.17 2.80
C THR A 124 -3.86 -2.34 3.10
N GLU A 125 -4.01 -1.24 3.85
CA GLU A 125 -2.92 -0.33 4.25
C GLU A 125 -1.78 -0.97 5.06
N ARG A 126 -1.95 -2.20 5.55
CA ARG A 126 -0.84 -3.01 6.12
C ARG A 126 -0.27 -4.00 5.11
N ALA A 127 -1.13 -4.68 4.34
CA ALA A 127 -0.71 -5.71 3.40
C ALA A 127 0.04 -5.18 2.17
N TRP A 128 -0.28 -3.97 1.69
CA TRP A 128 0.33 -3.45 0.45
C TRP A 128 1.86 -3.29 0.55
N SER A 129 2.43 -3.07 1.74
CA SER A 129 3.88 -2.97 1.93
C SER A 129 4.60 -4.31 1.70
N ASP A 130 3.98 -5.40 2.15
CA ASP A 130 4.49 -6.75 1.95
C ASP A 130 4.34 -7.16 0.47
N VAL A 131 3.18 -6.88 -0.14
CA VAL A 131 2.94 -7.12 -1.58
C VAL A 131 3.86 -6.27 -2.46
N LYS A 132 4.13 -5.00 -2.11
CA LYS A 132 5.12 -4.13 -2.76
C LYS A 132 6.52 -4.75 -2.73
N THR A 133 6.87 -5.40 -1.63
CA THR A 133 8.16 -6.09 -1.44
C THR A 133 8.21 -7.39 -2.27
N GLY A 134 7.13 -8.16 -2.30
CA GLY A 134 6.98 -9.35 -3.16
C GLY A 134 7.13 -9.03 -4.65
N ILE A 135 6.31 -8.10 -5.16
CA ILE A 135 6.33 -7.66 -6.55
C ILE A 135 7.70 -7.11 -6.96
N ASN A 136 8.36 -6.31 -6.10
CA ASN A 136 9.72 -5.85 -6.37
C ASN A 136 10.70 -7.02 -6.48
N LYS A 137 10.71 -7.94 -5.50
CA LYS A 137 11.59 -9.10 -5.54
C LYS A 137 11.35 -9.97 -6.78
N ALA A 138 10.09 -10.23 -7.13
CA ALA A 138 9.77 -11.05 -8.30
C ALA A 138 10.21 -10.38 -9.62
N LEU A 139 10.12 -9.04 -9.72
CA LEU A 139 10.69 -8.29 -10.85
C LEU A 139 12.22 -8.34 -10.86
N ASP A 140 12.87 -8.15 -9.70
CA ASP A 140 14.34 -8.21 -9.58
C ASP A 140 14.86 -9.62 -9.95
N ASP A 141 14.18 -10.68 -9.48
CA ASP A 141 14.49 -12.08 -9.79
C ASP A 141 14.33 -12.37 -11.29
N LEU A 142 13.19 -11.98 -11.89
CA LEU A 142 12.88 -12.20 -13.31
C LEU A 142 13.82 -11.42 -14.25
N GLU A 143 14.13 -10.16 -13.95
CA GLU A 143 15.15 -9.40 -14.70
C GLU A 143 16.50 -10.13 -14.66
N THR A 144 16.93 -10.60 -13.48
CA THR A 144 18.18 -11.36 -13.35
C THR A 144 18.11 -12.74 -14.02
N SER A 145 16.93 -13.36 -14.16
CA SER A 145 16.76 -14.61 -14.92
C SER A 145 16.81 -14.38 -16.43
N LEU A 146 16.23 -13.29 -16.92
CA LEU A 146 16.27 -12.89 -18.33
C LEU A 146 17.69 -12.50 -18.76
N ASP A 147 18.43 -11.76 -17.93
CA ASP A 147 19.86 -11.45 -18.15
C ASP A 147 20.67 -12.75 -18.36
N ARG A 148 20.45 -13.78 -17.51
CA ARG A 148 21.15 -15.08 -17.61
C ARG A 148 20.74 -15.89 -18.84
N ALA A 149 19.51 -15.72 -19.34
CA ALA A 149 19.04 -16.39 -20.55
C ALA A 149 19.69 -15.76 -21.80
N GLU A 150 19.81 -14.43 -21.83
CA GLU A 150 20.58 -13.73 -22.87
C GLU A 150 22.08 -14.05 -22.81
N ASP A 151 22.72 -13.98 -21.63
CA ASP A 151 24.15 -14.29 -21.47
C ASP A 151 24.48 -15.72 -21.95
N ARG A 152 23.59 -16.69 -21.73
CA ARG A 152 23.77 -18.06 -22.27
C ARG A 152 23.62 -18.09 -23.77
N TYR A 153 22.51 -17.56 -24.30
CA TYR A 153 22.25 -17.54 -25.74
C TYR A 153 23.40 -16.88 -26.52
N ASP A 154 23.87 -15.69 -26.08
CA ASP A 154 24.98 -14.96 -26.74
C ASP A 154 26.37 -15.58 -26.50
N SER A 155 26.45 -16.68 -25.73
CA SER A 155 27.66 -17.49 -25.56
C SER A 155 27.64 -18.82 -26.33
N GLU A 156 26.46 -19.26 -26.81
CA GLU A 156 26.23 -20.55 -27.46
C GLU A 156 25.83 -20.43 -28.95
N GLY A 157 25.42 -19.23 -29.42
CA GLY A 157 25.03 -18.92 -30.81
C GLY A 157 26.08 -18.23 -31.69
#